data_AF-A0A9E3FQ25-F1
#
_entry.id   AF-A0A9E3FQ25-F1
#
_cell.length_a   1.000
_cell.length_b   1.000
_cell.length_c   1.000
_cell.angle_alpha   90.00
_cell.angle_beta   90.00
_cell.angle_gamma   90.00
#
_symmetry.space_group_name_H-M   'P 1'
#
loop_
_entity.id
_entity.type
_entity.pdbx_description
1 polymer ?
#
loop_
_entity_poly.entity_id
_entity_poly.type
_entity_poly.pdbx_seq_one_letter_code
_entity_poly.pdbx_strand_id
1 'polypeptide(L)' 'MNFADCSDECLLHYYESVRRQVMADKQTGGRYRLAGANVKAYANRLKDEIDRRQLRFTPIDW' A
#
# COMPACT_ATOMS: atom_id res chain seq x y z
N MET A 1 -9.93 -8.71 6.71
CA MET A 1 -8.58 -8.90 7.25
C MET A 1 -8.35 -7.81 8.28
N ASN A 2 -8.14 -8.16 9.55
CA ASN A 2 -7.82 -7.17 10.58
C ASN A 2 -6.31 -6.90 10.52
N PHE A 3 -5.94 -5.69 10.13
CA PHE A 3 -4.53 -5.28 10.14
C PHE A 3 -3.98 -5.17 11.57
N ALA A 4 -4.86 -5.04 12.57
CA ALA A 4 -4.52 -5.07 13.99
C ALA A 4 -3.79 -6.36 14.39
N ASP A 5 -4.17 -7.51 13.81
CA ASP A 5 -3.57 -8.82 14.10
C ASP A 5 -2.30 -9.11 13.27
N CYS A 6 -1.97 -8.27 12.28
CA CYS A 6 -0.72 -8.41 11.53
C CYS A 6 0.46 -7.84 12.31
N SER A 7 1.58 -8.57 12.31
CA SER A 7 2.88 -8.03 12.73
C SER A 7 3.29 -6.85 11.86
N ASP A 8 4.13 -5.99 12.42
CA ASP A 8 4.65 -4.79 11.74
C ASP A 8 5.33 -5.12 10.41
N GLU A 9 6.12 -6.20 10.38
CA GLU A 9 6.75 -6.71 9.15
C GLU A 9 5.73 -7.10 8.08
N CYS A 10 4.64 -7.78 8.45
CA CYS A 10 3.58 -8.13 7.51
C CYS A 10 2.92 -6.88 6.93
N LEU A 11 2.61 -5.89 7.77
CA LEU A 11 2.02 -4.62 7.36
C LEU A 11 2.90 -3.87 6.36
N LEU A 12 4.20 -3.76 6.66
CA LEU A 12 5.18 -3.13 5.76
C LEU A 12 5.32 -3.92 4.46
N HIS A 13 5.38 -5.26 4.52
CA HIS A 13 5.50 -6.09 3.33
C HIS A 13 4.27 -5.98 2.41
N TYR A 14 3.07 -5.95 2.98
CA TYR A 14 1.84 -5.73 2.21
C TYR A 14 1.81 -4.35 1.56
N TYR A 15 2.15 -3.31 2.32
CA TYR A 15 2.20 -1.96 1.79
C TYR A 15 3.24 -1.80 0.68
N GLU A 16 4.42 -2.41 0.85
CA GLU A 16 5.46 -2.43 -0.18
C GLU A 16 5.04 -3.19 -1.43
N SER A 17 4.34 -4.32 -1.26
CA SER A 17 3.79 -5.10 -2.38
C SER A 17 2.85 -4.25 -3.23
N VAL A 18 1.91 -3.53 -2.58
CA VAL A 18 0.99 -2.62 -3.27
C VAL A 18 1.77 -1.48 -3.95
N ARG A 19 2.77 -0.90 -3.28
CA ARG A 19 3.62 0.14 -3.87
C ARG A 19 4.32 -0.34 -5.15
N ARG A 20 4.87 -1.56 -5.16
CA ARG A 20 5.52 -2.14 -6.34
C ARG A 20 4.53 -2.36 -7.48
N GLN A 21 3.32 -2.83 -7.18
CA GLN A 21 2.26 -3.00 -8.19
C GLN A 21 1.87 -1.66 -8.83
N VAL A 22 1.70 -0.61 -8.04
CA VAL A 22 1.38 0.75 -8.54
C VAL A 22 2.52 1.29 -9.41
N MET A 23 3.77 1.16 -8.95
CA MET A 23 4.95 1.58 -9.71
C MET A 23 5.09 0.82 -11.03
N ALA A 24 4.75 -0.47 -11.05
CA ALA A 24 4.75 -1.27 -12.27
C ALA A 24 3.65 -0.82 -13.24
N ASP A 25 2.42 -0.63 -12.76
CA ASP A 25 1.30 -0.13 -13.59
C ASP A 25 1.64 1.24 -14.21
N LYS A 26 2.24 2.14 -13.42
CA LYS A 26 2.71 3.46 -13.86
C LYS A 26 3.76 3.36 -14.97
N GLN A 27 4.76 2.50 -14.80
CA GLN A 27 5.80 2.29 -15.82
C GLN A 27 5.26 1.69 -17.12
N THR A 28 4.19 0.89 -17.03
CA THR A 28 3.57 0.24 -18.18
C THR A 28 2.58 1.17 -18.92
N GLY A 29 2.50 2.45 -18.54
CA GLY A 29 1.59 3.44 -19.13
C GLY A 29 0.13 3.27 -18.68
N GLY A 30 -0.13 2.39 -17.70
CA GLY A 30 -1.42 2.26 -17.04
C GLY A 30 -1.69 3.52 -16.23
N ARG A 31 -2.77 4.24 -16.55
CA ARG A 31 -3.30 5.36 -15.74
C ARG A 31 -3.87 4.85 -14.40
N TYR A 32 -3.07 4.14 -13.61
CA TYR A 32 -3.50 3.50 -12.37
C TYR A 32 -4.73 2.61 -12.58
N ARG A 33 -4.85 2.03 -13.78
CA ARG A 33 -6.08 1.40 -14.26
C ARG A 33 -6.25 0.03 -13.59
N LEU A 34 -5.13 -0.63 -13.29
CA LEU A 34 -5.08 -1.85 -12.48
C LEU A 34 -5.04 -1.53 -10.98
N ALA A 35 -4.41 -0.40 -10.61
CA ALA A 35 -4.39 0.12 -9.25
C ALA A 35 -5.58 1.05 -8.94
N GLY A 36 -6.79 0.62 -9.30
CA GLY A 36 -8.01 1.43 -9.19
C GLY A 36 -8.39 1.83 -7.75
N ALA A 37 -9.59 2.42 -7.60
CA ALA A 37 -10.10 2.97 -6.33
C ALA A 37 -10.03 2.00 -5.14
N ASN A 38 -10.21 0.70 -5.37
CA ASN A 38 -10.12 -0.33 -4.34
C ASN A 38 -8.68 -0.52 -3.82
N VAL A 39 -7.68 -0.47 -4.69
CA VAL A 39 -6.26 -0.57 -4.30
C VAL A 39 -5.86 0.67 -3.51
N LYS A 40 -6.33 1.85 -3.91
CA LYS A 40 -6.12 3.10 -3.17
C LYS A 40 -6.75 3.07 -1.78
N ALA A 41 -7.99 2.60 -1.66
CA ALA A 41 -8.66 2.43 -0.38
C ALA A 41 -7.92 1.41 0.52
N TYR A 42 -7.43 0.31 -0.05
CA TYR A 42 -6.65 -0.69 0.66
C TYR A 42 -5.30 -0.15 1.14
N ALA A 43 -4.57 0.55 0.28
CA ALA A 43 -3.30 1.20 0.62
C ALA A 43 -3.46 2.28 1.69
N ASN A 44 -4.56 3.04 1.66
CA ASN A 44 -4.87 4.03 2.69
C ASN A 44 -5.08 3.37 4.05
N ARG A 45 -5.84 2.27 4.12
CA ARG A 45 -6.03 1.53 5.38
C ARG A 45 -4.72 0.98 5.94
N LEU A 46 -3.84 0.47 5.07
CA LEU A 46 -2.50 0.04 5.48
C LEU A 46 -1.68 1.22 5.99
N LYS A 47 -1.73 2.36 5.29
CA LYS A 47 -1.04 3.59 5.69
C LYS A 47 -1.51 4.06 7.08
N ASP A 48 -2.81 4.11 7.33
CA ASP A 48 -3.37 4.51 8.63
C ASP A 48 -2.83 3.62 9.77
N GLU A 49 -2.74 2.30 9.55
CA GLU A 49 -2.24 1.38 10.58
C GLU A 49 -0.70 1.47 10.76
N ILE A 50 0.05 1.69 9.68
CA ILE A 50 1.51 1.93 9.74
C ILE A 50 1.80 3.25 10.46
N ASP A 51 1.03 4.31 10.17
CA ASP A 51 1.15 5.64 10.79
C ASP A 51 0.78 5.60 12.28
N ARG A 52 -0.30 4.88 12.62
CA ARG A 52 -0.71 4.62 14.01
C ARG A 52 0.39 3.96 14.83
N ARG A 53 1.15 3.05 14.22
CA ARG A 53 2.29 2.36 14.86
C ARG A 53 3.61 3.12 14.69
N GLN A 54 3.60 4.29 14.06
CA GLN A 54 4.75 5.14 13.75
C GLN A 54 5.88 4.39 13.03
N LEU A 55 5.51 3.43 12.18
CA LEU A 55 6.46 2.63 11.44
C LEU A 55 7.01 3.43 10.24
N ARG A 56 8.28 3.22 9.92
CA ARG A 56 8.92 3.88 8.78
C ARG A 56 8.52 3.19 7.48
N PHE A 57 7.93 3.93 6.55
CA PHE A 57 7.54 3.43 5.23
C PHE A 57 7.80 4.47 4.14
N THR A 58 7.83 4.03 2.88
CA THR A 58 7.94 4.92 1.72
C THR A 58 6.58 5.13 1.09
N PRO A 59 6.03 6.35 1.03
CA PRO A 59 4.69 6.58 0.47
C PRO A 59 4.55 6.10 -0.98
N ILE A 60 3.34 5.68 -1.36
CA ILE A 60 3.00 5.34 -2.75
C ILE A 60 2.77 6.63 -3.52
N ASP A 61 3.42 6.74 -4.68
CA ASP A 61 3.22 7.81 -5.64
C ASP A 61 2.05 7.45 -6.56
N TRP A 62 0.94 8.19 -6.42
CA TRP A 62 -0.33 7.96 -7.13
C TRP A 62 -0.44 8.75 -8.44
#